data_AF-A0A848Z5P0-F1
#
_entry.id   AF-A0A848Z5P0-F1
#
_cell.length_a   1.000
_cell.length_b   1.000
_cell.length_c   1.000
_cell.angle_alpha   90.00
_cell.angle_beta   90.00
_cell.angle_gamma   90.00
#
_symmetry.space_group_name_H-M   'P 1'
#
loop_
_entity.id
_entity.type
_entity.pdbx_description
1 polymer ?
#
loop_
_entity_poly.entity_id
_entity_poly.type
_entity_poly.pdbx_seq_one_letter_code
_entity_poly.pdbx_strand_id
1 'polypeptide(L)'
;MRKLLIVAMLVFSFGIWAQAADYAVEAASEKQQELLEAMVNEGCKVKKLAVVKSQNHELAYYIGAEIKCNDEKKSFIGFWLMPGPKDDPEFALSVDDNAARESWAPPPSAAMLKADATDKECGVLSAHFKK
;
A
#
# COMPACT_ATOMS: atom_id res chain seq x y z
N MET A 1 47.12 -23.01 -46.06
CA MET A 1 46.81 -22.00 -45.03
C MET A 1 45.36 -22.20 -44.57
N ARG A 2 45.14 -22.91 -43.45
CA ARG A 2 43.81 -23.17 -42.88
C ARG A 2 43.50 -22.07 -41.86
N LYS A 3 42.47 -21.25 -42.13
CA LYS A 3 41.95 -20.27 -41.17
C LYS A 3 41.00 -21.02 -40.23
N LEU A 4 41.44 -21.29 -38.99
CA LEU A 4 40.56 -21.79 -37.94
C LEU A 4 39.73 -20.61 -37.42
N LEU A 5 38.42 -20.68 -37.65
CA LEU A 5 37.45 -19.75 -37.10
C LEU A 5 37.26 -20.08 -35.61
N ILE A 6 37.73 -19.21 -34.72
CA ILE A 6 37.44 -19.30 -33.29
C ILE A 6 36.08 -18.63 -33.08
N VAL A 7 35.03 -19.45 -32.95
CA VAL A 7 33.70 -18.98 -32.52
C VAL A 7 33.73 -18.82 -31.01
N ALA A 8 33.88 -17.59 -30.53
CA ALA A 8 33.77 -17.25 -29.12
C ALA A 8 32.27 -17.24 -28.72
N MET A 9 31.82 -18.32 -28.07
CA MET A 9 30.52 -18.38 -27.41
C MET A 9 30.53 -17.46 -26.18
N LEU A 10 29.95 -16.27 -26.33
CA LEU A 10 29.60 -15.39 -25.21
C LEU A 10 28.37 -15.97 -24.50
N VAL A 11 28.62 -16.70 -23.40
CA VAL A 11 27.58 -17.09 -22.46
C VAL A 11 27.19 -15.84 -21.67
N PHE A 12 26.10 -15.19 -22.09
CA PHE A 12 25.47 -14.12 -21.33
C PHE A 12 24.76 -14.75 -20.13
N SER A 13 25.47 -14.85 -19.01
CA SER A 13 24.88 -15.13 -17.71
C SER A 13 24.01 -13.93 -17.33
N PHE A 14 22.72 -13.98 -17.65
CA PHE A 14 21.75 -13.06 -17.09
C PHE A 14 21.70 -13.31 -15.58
N GLY A 15 22.45 -12.52 -14.82
CA GLY A 15 22.28 -12.42 -13.38
C GLY A 15 20.84 -12.02 -13.12
N ILE A 16 20.12 -12.84 -12.34
CA ILE A 16 18.80 -12.49 -11.83
C ILE A 16 19.05 -11.42 -10.78
N TRP A 17 19.04 -10.15 -11.18
CA TRP A 17 19.01 -9.03 -10.25
C TRP A 17 17.64 -9.05 -9.58
N ALA A 18 17.55 -9.69 -8.42
CA ALA A 18 16.46 -9.45 -7.50
C ALA A 18 16.55 -7.98 -7.07
N GLN A 19 15.83 -7.10 -7.76
CA GLN A 19 15.65 -5.73 -7.28
C GLN A 19 14.95 -5.84 -5.93
N ALA A 20 15.63 -5.42 -4.86
CA ALA A 20 14.96 -5.17 -3.60
C ALA A 20 13.92 -4.07 -3.89
N ALA A 21 12.64 -4.42 -3.85
CA ALA A 21 11.57 -3.44 -4.01
C ALA A 21 11.73 -2.39 -2.91
N ASP A 22 12.07 -1.17 -3.30
CA ASP A 22 12.17 -0.04 -2.38
C ASP A 22 10.76 0.50 -2.15
N TYR A 23 10.26 0.33 -0.93
CA TYR A 23 8.93 0.81 -0.56
C TYR A 23 9.01 2.31 -0.27
N ALA A 24 8.63 3.12 -1.25
CA ALA A 24 8.54 4.56 -1.07
C ALA A 24 7.24 4.94 -0.34
N VAL A 25 7.38 5.61 0.81
CA VAL A 25 6.25 6.27 1.48
C VAL A 25 6.06 7.64 0.86
N GLU A 26 4.83 7.91 0.43
CA GLU A 26 4.45 9.14 -0.23
C GLU A 26 3.26 9.80 0.47
N ALA A 27 3.04 11.09 0.19
CA ALA A 27 1.78 11.73 0.53
C ALA A 27 0.63 11.12 -0.29
N ALA A 28 -0.54 10.99 0.32
CA ALA A 28 -1.76 10.59 -0.39
C ALA A 28 -2.19 11.69 -1.38
N SER A 29 -2.88 11.30 -2.45
CA SER A 29 -3.57 12.28 -3.30
C SER A 29 -4.79 12.86 -2.56
N GLU A 30 -5.29 13.99 -3.07
CA GLU A 30 -6.56 14.57 -2.60
C GLU A 30 -7.71 13.56 -2.73
N LYS A 31 -7.76 12.79 -3.82
CA LYS A 31 -8.81 11.79 -4.04
C LYS A 31 -8.75 10.61 -3.07
N GLN A 32 -7.55 10.15 -2.72
CA GLN A 32 -7.39 9.13 -1.69
C GLN A 32 -7.80 9.65 -0.30
N GLN A 33 -7.47 10.90 0.00
CA GLN A 33 -7.89 11.53 1.25
C GLN A 33 -9.41 11.69 1.31
N GLU A 34 -10.04 12.26 0.27
CA GLU A 34 -11.49 12.44 0.16
C GLU A 34 -12.22 11.10 0.33
N LEU A 35 -11.76 10.05 -0.37
CA LEU A 35 -12.35 8.73 -0.28
C LEU A 35 -12.24 8.17 1.14
N LEU A 36 -11.07 8.25 1.78
CA LEU A 36 -10.90 7.77 3.16
C LEU A 36 -11.79 8.53 4.14
N GLU A 37 -11.80 9.86 4.07
CA GLU A 37 -12.62 10.70 4.94
C GLU A 37 -14.12 10.44 4.78
N ALA A 38 -14.57 10.05 3.59
CA ALA A 38 -15.96 9.67 3.36
C ALA A 38 -16.32 8.30 3.96
N MET A 39 -15.35 7.43 4.24
CA MET A 39 -15.59 6.07 4.76
C MET A 39 -15.37 5.94 6.27
N VAL A 40 -14.60 6.83 6.89
CA VAL A 40 -14.41 6.78 8.36
C VAL A 40 -15.72 7.06 9.09
N ASN A 41 -15.91 6.41 10.24
CA ASN A 41 -17.13 6.53 11.02
C ASN A 41 -17.43 7.97 11.44
N GLU A 42 -18.72 8.27 11.63
CA GLU A 42 -19.14 9.57 12.15
C GLU A 42 -18.47 9.83 13.51
N GLY A 43 -17.86 11.01 13.67
CA GLY A 43 -17.13 11.37 14.88
C GLY A 43 -15.65 10.96 14.89
N CYS A 44 -15.17 10.30 13.83
CA CYS A 44 -13.75 10.07 13.57
C CYS A 44 -13.20 11.11 12.58
N LYS A 45 -11.92 11.47 12.76
CA LYS A 45 -11.20 12.41 11.89
C LYS A 45 -9.84 11.87 11.51
N VAL A 46 -9.50 11.93 10.23
CA VAL A 46 -8.15 11.66 9.74
C VAL A 46 -7.24 12.82 10.14
N LYS A 47 -6.12 12.53 10.80
CA LYS A 47 -5.13 13.50 11.28
C LYS A 47 -3.90 13.56 10.39
N LYS A 48 -3.46 12.40 9.93
CA LYS A 48 -2.32 12.22 9.04
C LYS A 48 -2.63 11.06 8.12
N LEU A 49 -2.10 11.13 6.92
CA LEU A 49 -2.32 10.15 5.87
C LEU A 49 -1.01 9.97 5.09
N ALA A 50 -0.66 8.72 4.83
CA ALA A 50 0.50 8.36 4.03
C ALA A 50 0.19 7.11 3.21
N VAL A 51 0.85 6.96 2.08
CA VAL A 51 0.58 5.88 1.14
C VAL A 51 1.85 5.19 0.70
N VAL A 52 1.71 3.93 0.34
CA VAL A 52 2.77 3.11 -0.28
C VAL A 52 2.14 2.39 -1.46
N LYS A 53 2.77 2.48 -2.63
CA LYS A 53 2.30 1.73 -3.81
C LYS A 53 2.44 0.23 -3.55
N SER A 54 1.37 -0.53 -3.82
CA SER A 54 1.41 -1.97 -3.71
C SER A 54 2.44 -2.57 -4.68
N GLN A 55 3.18 -3.55 -4.19
CA GLN A 55 4.09 -4.34 -5.04
C GLN A 55 3.38 -5.57 -5.63
N ASN A 56 2.24 -5.96 -5.05
CA ASN A 56 1.46 -7.12 -5.46
C ASN A 56 0.37 -6.76 -6.48
N HIS A 57 -0.03 -5.48 -6.53
CA HIS A 57 -1.11 -4.98 -7.37
C HIS A 57 -0.65 -3.74 -8.13
N GLU A 58 -0.62 -3.81 -9.46
CA GLU A 58 -0.05 -2.77 -10.32
C GLU A 58 -0.68 -1.38 -10.11
N LEU A 59 -2.00 -1.38 -9.86
CA LEU A 59 -2.83 -0.21 -9.60
C LEU A 59 -3.53 -0.36 -8.25
N ALA A 60 -2.77 -0.39 -7.17
CA ALA A 60 -3.32 -0.21 -5.84
C ALA A 60 -2.32 0.46 -4.90
N TYR A 61 -2.83 1.14 -3.88
CA TYR A 61 -2.04 1.79 -2.84
C TYR A 61 -2.50 1.33 -1.48
N TYR A 62 -1.54 0.92 -0.65
CA TYR A 62 -1.79 0.81 0.79
C TYR A 62 -1.79 2.21 1.37
N ILE A 63 -2.76 2.47 2.23
CA ILE A 63 -3.00 3.74 2.88
C ILE A 63 -2.90 3.50 4.37
N GLY A 64 -2.02 4.23 5.06
CA GLY A 64 -2.00 4.29 6.50
C GLY A 64 -2.54 5.64 6.95
N ALA A 65 -3.43 5.64 7.94
CA ALA A 65 -3.99 6.88 8.47
C ALA A 65 -3.96 6.90 10.00
N GLU A 66 -3.55 8.03 10.55
CA GLU A 66 -3.76 8.34 11.97
C GLU A 66 -5.18 8.88 12.13
N ILE A 67 -6.02 8.17 12.87
CA ILE A 67 -7.42 8.55 13.11
C ILE A 67 -7.61 8.93 14.57
N LYS A 68 -8.43 9.97 14.77
CA LYS A 68 -8.89 10.42 16.08
C LYS A 68 -10.42 10.41 16.13
N CYS A 69 -10.99 9.54 16.95
CA CYS A 69 -12.43 9.51 17.24
C CYS A 69 -12.74 10.26 18.54
N ASN A 70 -13.97 10.77 18.65
CA ASN A 70 -14.41 11.63 19.76
C ASN A 70 -14.47 10.91 21.12
N ASP A 71 -14.79 9.63 21.11
CA ASP A 71 -14.93 8.74 22.25
C ASP A 71 -13.59 8.15 22.73
N GLU A 72 -12.58 8.13 21.86
CA GLU A 72 -11.25 7.66 22.21
C GLU A 72 -10.39 8.77 22.84
N LYS A 73 -9.53 8.41 23.81
CA LYS A 73 -8.56 9.34 24.41
C LYS A 73 -7.33 9.59 23.53
N LYS A 74 -6.91 8.60 22.75
CA LYS A 74 -5.72 8.67 21.89
C LYS A 74 -6.11 8.64 20.41
N SER A 75 -5.17 8.92 19.53
CA SER A 75 -5.29 8.54 18.12
C SER A 75 -4.84 7.09 17.97
N PHE A 76 -5.30 6.42 16.93
CA PHE A 76 -4.80 5.12 16.50
C PHE A 76 -4.45 5.16 15.01
N ILE A 77 -3.82 4.09 14.52
CA ILE A 77 -3.45 3.94 13.12
C ILE A 77 -4.27 2.79 12.55
N GLY A 78 -4.91 3.02 11.41
CA GLY A 78 -5.52 1.98 10.60
C GLY A 78 -4.84 1.86 9.25
N PHE A 79 -5.06 0.73 8.58
CA PHE A 79 -4.54 0.48 7.23
C PHE A 79 -5.66 0.09 6.26
N TRP A 80 -5.64 0.70 5.08
CA TRP A 80 -6.55 0.40 3.98
C TRP A 80 -5.78 0.03 2.72
N LEU A 81 -6.44 -0.68 1.81
CA LEU A 81 -5.99 -0.86 0.43
C LEU A 81 -6.97 -0.15 -0.48
N MET A 82 -6.47 0.75 -1.33
CA MET A 82 -7.25 1.46 -2.34
C MET A 82 -6.84 0.99 -3.74
N PRO A 83 -7.68 0.19 -4.42
CA PRO A 83 -7.48 -0.15 -5.82
C PRO A 83 -7.68 1.07 -6.72
N GLY A 84 -7.00 1.06 -7.86
CA GLY A 84 -7.02 2.12 -8.86
C GLY A 84 -5.76 2.99 -8.85
N PRO A 85 -5.68 3.92 -9.83
CA PRO A 85 -4.65 4.96 -9.87
C PRO A 85 -4.67 5.84 -8.61
N LYS A 86 -3.51 6.45 -8.31
CA LYS A 86 -3.35 7.31 -7.12
C LYS A 86 -4.36 8.46 -7.08
N ASP A 87 -4.62 9.09 -8.22
CA ASP A 87 -5.50 10.25 -8.34
C ASP A 87 -6.94 9.89 -8.76
N ASP A 88 -7.26 8.60 -8.84
CA ASP A 88 -8.60 8.10 -9.17
C ASP A 88 -8.86 6.73 -8.50
N PRO A 89 -8.84 6.66 -7.15
CA PRO A 89 -9.07 5.42 -6.43
C PRO A 89 -10.53 4.98 -6.56
N GLU A 90 -10.76 3.68 -6.74
CA GLU A 90 -12.10 3.15 -7.00
C GLU A 90 -12.92 3.00 -5.71
N PHE A 91 -12.33 2.40 -4.69
CA PHE A 91 -12.91 2.14 -3.38
C PHE A 91 -11.78 1.87 -2.37
N ALA A 92 -12.12 1.59 -1.11
CA ALA A 92 -11.13 1.07 -0.16
C ALA A 92 -11.59 -0.18 0.57
N LEU A 93 -10.60 -0.93 1.03
CA LEU A 93 -10.74 -2.16 1.80
C LEU A 93 -10.03 -2.00 3.14
N SER A 94 -10.66 -2.43 4.24
CA SER A 94 -10.08 -2.36 5.59
C SER A 94 -9.09 -3.51 5.83
N VAL A 95 -7.79 -3.22 5.83
CA VAL A 95 -6.73 -4.24 5.86
C VAL A 95 -6.45 -4.74 7.28
N ASP A 96 -6.67 -3.92 8.30
CA ASP A 96 -6.47 -4.27 9.71
C ASP A 96 -7.73 -4.04 10.56
N ASP A 97 -7.70 -4.53 11.80
CA ASP A 97 -8.82 -4.46 12.74
C ASP A 97 -9.19 -3.01 13.11
N ASN A 98 -8.22 -2.09 13.13
CA ASN A 98 -8.49 -0.68 13.40
C ASN A 98 -9.24 -0.03 12.24
N ALA A 99 -8.80 -0.27 10.99
CA ALA A 99 -9.52 0.19 9.82
C ALA A 99 -10.93 -0.40 9.74
N ALA A 100 -11.08 -1.69 10.06
CA ALA A 100 -12.37 -2.38 10.01
C ALA A 100 -13.34 -1.87 11.09
N ARG A 101 -12.84 -1.52 12.28
CA ARG A 101 -13.66 -0.98 13.36
C ARG A 101 -14.13 0.45 13.08
N GLU A 102 -13.30 1.24 12.40
CA GLU A 102 -13.41 2.70 12.40
C GLU A 102 -13.78 3.28 11.03
N SER A 103 -14.14 2.40 10.09
CA SER A 103 -14.63 2.77 8.77
C SER A 103 -15.69 1.78 8.27
N TRP A 104 -16.44 2.20 7.27
CA TRP A 104 -17.39 1.37 6.53
C TRP A 104 -16.75 0.55 5.41
N ALA A 105 -15.42 0.57 5.30
CA ALA A 105 -14.70 -0.18 4.27
C ALA A 105 -14.81 -1.69 4.55
N PRO A 106 -15.20 -2.51 3.56
CA PRO A 106 -15.26 -3.94 3.75
C PRO A 106 -13.85 -4.55 3.82
N PRO A 107 -13.67 -5.74 4.42
CA PRO A 107 -12.38 -6.41 4.44
C PRO A 107 -11.97 -6.89 3.04
N PRO A 108 -10.66 -7.02 2.78
CA PRO A 108 -10.13 -7.70 1.60
C PRO A 108 -10.68 -9.12 1.45
N SER A 109 -10.86 -9.57 0.21
CA SER A 109 -11.28 -10.94 -0.10
C SER A 109 -10.63 -11.42 -1.40
N ALA A 110 -10.52 -12.74 -1.57
CA ALA A 110 -9.96 -13.32 -2.79
C ALA A 110 -10.76 -12.97 -4.06
N ALA A 111 -12.04 -12.63 -3.92
CA ALA A 111 -12.90 -12.23 -5.03
C ALA A 111 -12.74 -10.75 -5.43
N MET A 112 -12.15 -9.92 -4.56
CA MET A 112 -11.92 -8.50 -4.80
C MET A 112 -10.43 -8.24 -5.02
N LEU A 113 -9.68 -8.23 -3.91
CA LEU A 113 -8.25 -8.00 -3.88
C LEU A 113 -7.72 -8.57 -2.56
N LYS A 114 -6.63 -9.33 -2.61
CA LYS A 114 -6.01 -9.88 -1.41
C LYS A 114 -5.09 -8.83 -0.79
N ALA A 115 -5.27 -8.58 0.51
CA ALA A 115 -4.43 -7.73 1.34
C ALA A 115 -4.49 -8.23 2.78
N ASP A 116 -3.42 -8.01 3.54
CA ASP A 116 -3.32 -8.42 4.94
C ASP A 116 -2.48 -7.42 5.74
N ALA A 117 -2.77 -7.24 7.02
CA ALA A 117 -1.99 -6.35 7.89
C ALA A 117 -0.52 -6.77 8.05
N THR A 118 -0.18 -8.03 7.71
CA THR A 118 1.19 -8.56 7.67
C THR A 118 1.96 -8.23 6.39
N ASP A 119 1.31 -7.60 5.41
CA ASP A 119 1.96 -7.14 4.18
C ASP A 119 3.07 -6.12 4.51
N LYS A 120 4.14 -6.15 3.72
CA LYS A 120 5.32 -5.31 3.96
C LYS A 120 4.97 -3.82 3.90
N GLU A 121 4.05 -3.45 3.01
CA GLU A 121 3.50 -2.10 2.87
C GLU A 121 2.92 -1.58 4.18
N CYS A 122 2.13 -2.39 4.90
CA CYS A 122 1.58 -2.05 6.23
C CYS A 122 2.71 -1.88 7.25
N GLY A 123 3.73 -2.74 7.22
CA GLY A 123 4.93 -2.61 8.07
C GLY A 123 5.68 -1.30 7.86
N VAL A 124 5.88 -0.91 6.59
CA VAL A 124 6.54 0.34 6.20
C VAL A 124 5.73 1.56 6.64
N LEU A 125 4.42 1.56 6.42
CA LEU A 125 3.52 2.61 6.89
C LEU A 125 3.52 2.69 8.42
N SER A 126 3.41 1.57 9.13
CA SER A 126 3.47 1.54 10.60
C SER A 126 4.77 2.15 11.13
N ALA A 127 5.90 1.86 10.50
CA ALA A 127 7.18 2.46 10.86
C ALA A 127 7.23 3.97 10.56
N HIS A 128 6.56 4.44 9.50
CA HIS A 128 6.44 5.87 9.18
C HIS A 128 5.68 6.63 10.27
N PHE A 129 4.55 6.11 10.74
CA PHE A 129 3.72 6.79 11.77
C PHE A 129 4.30 6.74 13.19
N LYS A 130 5.29 5.89 13.46
CA LYS A 130 5.99 5.81 14.76
C LYS A 130 7.11 6.85 14.91
N LYS A 131 7.51 7.52 13.82
CA LYS A 131 8.55 8.56 13.81
C LYS A 131 7.97 9.89 14.27
#